data_AF-A0A3D4DSE3-F1
#
_entry.id   AF-A0A3D4DSE3-F1
#
_cell.length_a   1.000
_cell.length_b   1.000
_cell.length_c   1.000
_cell.angle_alpha   90.00
_cell.angle_beta   90.00
_cell.angle_gamma   90.00
#
_symmetry.space_group_name_H-M   'P 1'
#
loop_
_entity.id
_entity.type
_entity.pdbx_description
1 polymer ?
#
loop_
_entity_poly.entity_id
_entity_poly.type
_entity_poly.pdbx_seq_one_letter_code
_entity_poly.pdbx_strand_id
1 'polypeptide(L)' 'MKHKTFFWFILPSLAAMFVFIAMPLLSVVVQSLHVEHEQIMVVTENCGPFGCTEQTSVDA' A
#
# COMPACT_ATOMS: atom_id res chain seq x y z
N MET A 1 -41.76 2.07 -8.04
CA MET A 1 -41.82 2.65 -6.67
C MET A 1 -41.45 4.12 -6.75
N LYS A 2 -42.03 5.01 -5.93
CA LYS A 2 -41.59 6.42 -5.91
C LYS A 2 -40.09 6.45 -5.57
N HIS A 3 -39.29 7.27 -6.25
CA HIS A 3 -37.83 7.28 -6.10
C HIS A 3 -37.36 7.41 -4.64
N LYS A 4 -38.14 8.10 -3.80
CA LYS A 4 -37.87 8.26 -2.37
C LYS A 4 -37.91 6.95 -1.57
N THR A 5 -38.85 6.05 -1.86
CA THR A 5 -38.94 4.76 -1.16
C THR A 5 -37.89 3.77 -1.64
N PHE A 6 -37.52 3.83 -2.92
CA PHE A 6 -36.41 3.03 -3.45
C PHE A 6 -35.06 3.41 -2.81
N PHE A 7 -34.79 4.70 -2.65
CA PHE A 7 -33.55 5.16 -2.01
C PHE A 7 -33.43 4.68 -0.55
N TRP A 8 -34.51 4.78 0.22
CA TRP A 8 -34.53 4.30 1.60
C TRP A 8 -34.40 2.76 1.72
N PHE A 9 -34.78 2.03 0.68
CA PHE A 9 -34.62 0.59 0.63
C PHE A 9 -33.16 0.15 0.38
N ILE A 10 -32.42 0.85 -0.48
CA ILE A 10 -31.03 0.49 -0.85
C ILE A 10 -29.96 1.10 0.09
N LEU A 11 -30.29 2.19 0.78
CA LEU A 11 -29.35 2.89 1.66
C LEU A 11 -28.69 2.00 2.73
N PRO A 12 -29.40 1.07 3.41
CA PRO A 12 -28.78 0.21 4.42
C PRO A 12 -27.67 -0.69 3.86
N SER A 13 -27.86 -1.30 2.69
CA SER A 13 -26.86 -2.18 2.09
C SER A 13 -25.66 -1.38 1.57
N LEU A 14 -25.91 -0.21 0.99
CA LEU A 14 -24.86 0.68 0.49
C LEU A 14 -24.01 1.22 1.65
N ALA A 15 -24.64 1.59 2.77
CA ALA A 15 -23.94 1.99 3.98
C ALA A 15 -23.08 0.85 4.54
N ALA A 16 -23.60 -0.38 4.58
CA ALA A 16 -22.83 -1.55 5.01
C ALA A 16 -21.62 -1.80 4.09
N MET A 17 -21.80 -1.77 2.77
CA MET A 17 -20.67 -1.91 1.83
C MET A 17 -19.62 -0.80 2.04
N PHE A 18 -20.04 0.43 2.27
CA PHE A 18 -19.10 1.53 2.49
C PHE A 18 -18.28 1.33 3.78
N VAL A 19 -18.92 0.98 4.89
CA VAL A 19 -18.27 0.81 6.19
C VAL A 19 -17.39 -0.44 6.23
N PHE A 20 -17.87 -1.57 5.70
CA PHE A 20 -17.16 -2.85 5.84
C PHE A 20 -16.23 -3.19 4.68
N ILE A 21 -16.36 -2.51 3.53
CA ILE A 21 -15.52 -2.78 2.34
C ILE A 21 -14.72 -1.54 1.96
N ALA A 22 -15.37 -0.41 1.71
CA ALA A 22 -14.67 0.77 1.20
C ALA A 22 -13.70 1.38 2.25
N MET A 23 -14.14 1.53 3.49
CA MET A 23 -13.31 2.06 4.58
C MET A 23 -12.03 1.23 4.84
N PRO A 24 -12.07 -0.11 5.01
CA PRO A 24 -10.84 -0.89 5.21
C PRO A 24 -9.93 -0.88 3.98
N LEU A 25 -10.47 -0.87 2.75
CA LEU A 25 -9.64 -0.74 1.55
C LEU A 25 -8.90 0.59 1.50
N LEU A 26 -9.58 1.70 1.81
CA LEU A 26 -8.94 3.01 1.91
C LEU A 26 -7.86 3.03 3.00
N SER A 27 -8.12 2.39 4.15
CA SER A 27 -7.13 2.26 5.23
C SER A 27 -5.86 1.57 4.74
N VAL A 28 -5.98 0.46 4.02
CA VAL A 28 -4.82 -0.26 3.46
C VAL A 28 -4.06 0.62 2.47
N VAL A 29 -4.74 1.32 1.57
CA VAL A 29 -4.08 2.21 0.60
C VAL A 29 -3.28 3.29 1.30
N VAL A 30 -3.84 3.95 2.32
CA VAL A 30 -3.11 4.98 3.08
C VAL A 30 -1.93 4.37 3.81
N GLN A 31 -2.09 3.20 4.43
CA GLN A 31 -0.98 2.49 5.08
C GLN A 31 0.11 2.12 4.08
N SER A 32 -0.23 1.65 2.88
CA SER A 32 0.74 1.34 1.82
C SER A 32 1.61 2.53 1.41
N LEU A 33 1.10 3.76 1.52
CA LEU A 33 1.86 4.97 1.21
C LEU A 33 2.84 5.37 2.33
N HIS A 34 2.63 4.90 3.56
CA HIS A 34 3.44 5.26 4.73
C HIS A 34 4.33 4.10 5.22
N VAL A 35 4.22 2.91 4.62
CA VAL A 35 5.12 1.80 4.91
C VAL A 35 6.45 2.07 4.22
N GLU A 36 7.44 2.47 5.03
CA GLU A 36 8.84 2.47 4.64
C GLU A 36 9.22 1.04 4.22
N HIS A 37 9.64 0.89 2.96
CA HIS A 37 10.30 -0.34 2.54
C HIS A 37 11.73 -0.24 3.03
N GLU A 38 12.12 -1.13 3.95
CA GLU A 38 13.51 -1.24 4.37
C GLU A 38 14.36 -1.58 3.14
N GLN A 39 14.99 -0.57 2.54
CA GLN A 39 16.02 -0.81 1.55
C GLN A 39 17.19 -1.38 2.32
N ILE A 40 17.34 -2.70 2.26
CA ILE A 40 18.50 -3.39 2.83
C ILE A 40 19.72 -2.86 2.08
N MET A 41 20.42 -1.92 2.70
CA MET A 41 21.69 -1.39 2.23
C MET A 41 22.73 -2.48 2.41
N VAL A 42 22.92 -3.32 1.39
CA VAL A 42 23.96 -4.35 1.41
C VAL A 42 25.28 -3.67 1.02
N VAL A 43 26.24 -3.66 1.94
CA VAL A 43 27.62 -3.28 1.65
C VAL A 43 28.23 -4.43 0.84
N THR A 44 28.26 -4.26 -0.48
CA THR A 44 28.84 -5.25 -1.38
C THR A 44 30.26 -4.84 -1.72
N GLU A 45 31.20 -5.76 -1.55
CA GLU A 45 32.60 -5.55 -1.89
C GLU A 45 32.78 -5.71 -3.41
N ASN A 46 33.04 -4.61 -4.11
CA ASN A 46 33.24 -4.63 -5.56
C ASN A 46 34.74 -4.68 -5.86
N CYS A 47 35.22 -5.87 -6.23
CA CYS A 47 36.63 -6.14 -6.51
C CYS A 47 36.96 -5.98 -8.00
N GLY A 48 37.80 -5.00 -8.31
CA GLY A 48 38.37 -4.78 -9.65
C GLY A 48 39.85 -5.20 -9.73
N PRO A 49 40.46 -5.14 -10.92
CA PRO A 49 41.87 -5.52 -11.14
C PRO A 49 42.90 -4.66 -10.36
N PHE A 50 42.46 -3.59 -9.68
CA PHE A 50 43.29 -2.70 -8.86
C PHE A 50 42.92 -2.68 -7.37
N GLY A 51 42.06 -3.59 -6.91
CA GLY A 51 41.67 -3.71 -5.50
C GLY A 51 40.16 -3.76 -5.28
N CYS A 52 39.76 -4.06 -4.04
CA CYS A 52 38.37 -4.13 -3.64
C CYS A 52 37.90 -2.82 -3.01
N THR A 53 36.73 -2.36 -3.42
CA THR A 53 36.10 -1.13 -2.92
C THR A 53 34.73 -1.46 -2.36
N GLU A 54 34.45 -1.03 -1.14
CA GLU A 54 33.12 -1.17 -0.54
C GLU A 54 32.15 -0.23 -1.26
N GLN A 55 31.10 -0.79 -1.85
CA GLN A 55 30.05 -0.02 -2.49
C GLN A 55 28.72 -0.38 -1.84
N THR A 56 28.02 0.64 -1.32
CA THR A 56 26.65 0.49 -0.82
C THR A 56 25.72 0.32 -2.00
N SER A 57 25.24 -0.90 -2.24
CA SER A 57 24.28 -1.21 -3.28
C SER A 57 22.90 -1.47 -2.67
N VAL A 58 21.86 -0.89 -3.26
CA VAL A 58 20.47 -1.23 -2.93
C VAL A 58 20.20 -2.62 -3.52
N ASP A 59 19.90 -3.60 -2.66
CA ASP A 59 19.43 -4.91 -3.13
C ASP A 59 18.01 -4.74 -3.69
N ALA A 60 17.74 -5.31 -4.86
CA ALA A 60 16.48 -5.12 -5.60
C ALA A 60 15.39 -6.10 -5.18
#